data_AF-A0A0P1KZ68-F1
#
_entry.id   AF-A0A0P1KZ68-F1
#
_cell.length_a   1.000
_cell.length_b   1.000
_cell.length_c   1.000
_cell.angle_alpha   90.00
_cell.angle_beta   90.00
_cell.angle_gamma   90.00
#
_symmetry.space_group_name_H-M   'P 1'
#
loop_
_entity.id
_entity.type
_entity.pdbx_description
1 polymer ?
#
loop_
_entity_poly.entity_id
_entity_poly.type
_entity_poly.pdbx_seq_one_letter_code
_entity_poly.pdbx_strand_id
1 'polypeptide(L)'
;MATSTPRVDPQQIGQLSSPVFRIIGQVTAQPQPTQIIVASPTTGGEMVSLTNVQTSSNVNYELQAWYELVCRANDFGDAGFLVLDSVKCVFPPGESISVAGVVALQQLSSKFTEIM
;
A
#
# COMPACT_ATOMS: atom_id res chain seq x y z
N MET A 1 -9.43 8.95 19.29
CA MET A 1 -9.27 9.89 18.16
C MET A 1 -9.16 9.03 16.90
N ALA A 2 -10.08 9.16 15.95
CA ALA A 2 -9.93 8.48 14.66
C ALA A 2 -8.81 9.22 13.91
N THR A 3 -7.60 8.67 13.93
CA THR A 3 -6.47 9.17 13.15
C THR A 3 -6.72 8.81 11.69
N SER A 4 -6.76 9.80 10.79
CA SER A 4 -6.89 9.58 9.35
C SER A 4 -5.77 8.65 8.86
N THR A 5 -6.10 7.71 7.97
CA THR A 5 -5.15 6.77 7.34
C THR A 5 -5.20 6.98 5.83
N PRO A 6 -4.49 7.99 5.31
CA PRO A 6 -4.59 8.37 3.89
C PRO A 6 -4.05 7.27 2.98
N ARG A 7 -4.59 7.17 1.76
CA ARG A 7 -3.99 6.37 0.69
C ARG A 7 -2.90 7.20 0.03
N VAL A 8 -1.68 6.69 0.02
CA VAL A 8 -0.49 7.48 -0.35
C VAL A 8 0.18 6.94 -1.60
N ASP A 9 0.88 7.83 -2.32
CA ASP A 9 1.84 7.43 -3.34
C ASP A 9 3.04 6.75 -2.66
N PRO A 10 3.47 5.55 -3.09
CA PRO A 10 4.62 4.86 -2.49
C PRO A 10 5.92 5.67 -2.53
N GLN A 11 6.09 6.57 -3.51
CA GLN A 11 7.27 7.44 -3.60
C GLN A 11 7.27 8.53 -2.52
N GLN A 12 6.13 8.79 -1.88
CA GLN A 12 5.99 9.82 -0.86
C GLN A 12 6.09 9.27 0.57
N ILE A 13 6.23 7.96 0.76
CA ILE A 13 6.27 7.32 2.09
C ILE A 13 7.33 7.94 3.00
N GLY A 14 8.54 8.20 2.48
CA GLY A 14 9.63 8.78 3.25
C GLY A 14 9.41 10.23 3.70
N GLN A 15 8.36 10.89 3.21
CA GLN A 15 8.02 12.28 3.51
C GLN A 15 6.73 12.40 4.34
N LEU A 16 6.12 11.27 4.71
CA LEU A 16 4.84 11.28 5.43
C LEU A 16 5.02 11.79 6.86
N SER A 17 4.18 12.76 7.23
CA SER A 17 3.99 13.18 8.62
C SER A 17 3.02 12.28 9.39
N SER A 18 2.21 11.49 8.68
CA SER A 18 1.27 10.55 9.31
C SER A 18 1.98 9.27 9.73
N PRO A 19 1.80 8.80 10.97
CA PRO A 19 2.40 7.56 11.44
C PRO A 19 1.80 6.33 10.74
N VAL A 20 0.55 6.40 10.30
CA VAL A 20 -0.19 5.29 9.68
C VAL A 20 -0.79 5.76 8.35
N PHE A 21 -0.65 4.94 7.32
CA PHE A 21 -1.12 5.20 5.97
C PHE A 21 -1.63 3.92 5.31
N ARG A 22 -2.18 4.02 4.11
CA ARG A 22 -2.60 2.88 3.32
C ARG A 22 -1.96 2.87 1.94
N ILE A 23 -1.65 1.67 1.45
CA ILE A 23 -1.17 1.44 0.08
C ILE A 23 -2.07 0.40 -0.58
N ILE A 24 -2.45 0.66 -1.82
CA ILE A 24 -3.11 -0.33 -2.68
C ILE A 24 -2.06 -0.87 -3.63
N GLY A 25 -1.77 -2.16 -3.54
CA GLY A 25 -0.73 -2.78 -4.36
C GLY A 25 -0.98 -4.26 -4.60
N GLN A 26 -0.27 -4.80 -5.58
CA GLN A 26 -0.26 -6.20 -5.89
C GLN A 26 0.89 -6.89 -5.16
N VAL A 27 0.60 -7.97 -4.43
CA VAL A 27 1.66 -8.79 -3.81
C VAL A 27 2.31 -9.64 -4.88
N THR A 28 3.57 -9.37 -5.19
CA THR A 28 4.29 -10.06 -6.28
C THR A 28 5.14 -11.23 -5.79
N ALA A 29 5.61 -11.17 -4.53
CA ALA A 29 6.34 -12.26 -3.89
C ALA A 29 6.17 -12.23 -2.36
N GLN A 30 6.37 -13.38 -1.72
CA GLN A 30 6.44 -13.52 -0.27
C GLN A 30 7.69 -14.37 0.09
N PRO A 31 8.90 -13.75 0.10
CA PRO A 31 10.14 -14.48 0.33
C PRO A 31 10.25 -15.10 1.73
N GLN A 32 9.56 -14.54 2.72
CA GLN A 32 9.51 -15.05 4.09
C GLN A 32 8.08 -14.93 4.65
N PRO A 33 7.70 -15.70 5.69
CA PRO A 33 6.37 -15.60 6.30
C PRO A 33 5.96 -14.19 6.72
N THR A 34 6.93 -13.35 7.11
CA THR A 34 6.71 -11.96 7.55
C THR A 34 7.22 -10.91 6.55
N GLN A 35 7.56 -11.29 5.32
CA GLN A 35 8.11 -10.36 4.33
C GLN A 35 7.43 -10.56 2.98
N ILE A 36 6.96 -9.46 2.39
CA ILE A 36 6.34 -9.43 1.05
C ILE A 36 7.05 -8.43 0.13
N ILE A 37 6.89 -8.63 -1.16
CA ILE A 37 7.21 -7.65 -2.20
C ILE A 37 5.90 -7.17 -2.80
N VAL A 38 5.71 -5.85 -2.85
CA VAL A 38 4.48 -5.23 -3.33
C VAL A 38 4.78 -4.33 -4.52
N ALA A 39 4.11 -4.56 -5.65
CA ALA A 39 4.09 -3.61 -6.74
C ALA A 39 2.92 -2.65 -6.53
N SER A 40 3.17 -1.34 -6.46
CA SER A 40 2.13 -0.33 -6.24
C SER A 40 2.26 0.82 -7.24
N PRO A 41 1.14 1.38 -7.72
CA PRO A 41 1.17 2.48 -8.65
C PRO A 41 1.58 3.78 -7.97
N THR A 42 2.25 4.63 -8.75
CA THR A 42 2.66 5.99 -8.38
C THR A 42 1.87 7.02 -9.17
N THR A 43 1.91 8.27 -8.71
CA THR A 43 1.31 9.40 -9.42
C THR A 43 1.94 9.67 -10.79
N GLY A 44 3.14 9.14 -11.06
CA GLY A 44 3.77 9.13 -12.36
C GLY A 44 3.19 8.12 -13.36
N GLY A 45 2.25 7.27 -12.93
CA GLY A 45 1.63 6.24 -13.78
C GLY A 45 2.43 4.94 -13.89
N GLU A 46 3.57 4.85 -13.19
CA GLU A 46 4.41 3.65 -13.14
C GLU A 46 4.10 2.81 -11.91
N MET A 47 4.39 1.51 -11.99
CA MET A 47 4.38 0.61 -10.83
C MET A 47 5.78 0.57 -10.22
N VAL A 48 5.90 0.89 -8.93
CA VAL A 48 7.16 0.72 -8.18
C VAL A 48 7.12 -0.54 -7.35
N SER A 49 8.26 -1.21 -7.25
CA SER A 49 8.43 -2.40 -6.41
C SER A 49 8.90 -2.00 -5.02
N LEU A 50 8.16 -2.43 -4.01
CA LEU A 50 8.45 -2.22 -2.59
C LEU A 50 8.96 -3.55 -2.03
N THR A 51 10.27 -3.66 -1.80
CA THR A 51 10.94 -4.92 -1.45
C THR A 51 11.16 -5.13 0.05
N ASN A 52 11.08 -4.05 0.83
CA ASN A 52 11.31 -4.05 2.27
C ASN A 52 9.98 -3.94 3.06
N VAL A 53 8.94 -4.65 2.60
CA VAL A 53 7.63 -4.64 3.26
C VAL A 53 7.55 -5.78 4.27
N GLN A 54 7.52 -5.43 5.55
CA GLN A 54 7.36 -6.39 6.66
C GLN A 54 5.89 -6.51 7.04
N THR A 55 5.47 -7.67 7.53
CA THR A 55 4.09 -7.88 8.01
C THR A 55 4.11 -8.18 9.50
N SER A 56 3.18 -7.59 10.24
CA SER A 56 3.07 -7.76 11.70
C SER A 56 2.59 -9.16 12.12
N SER A 57 2.09 -9.95 11.16
CA SER A 57 1.61 -11.32 11.37
C SER A 57 1.96 -12.22 10.18
N ASN A 58 1.94 -13.52 10.42
CA ASN A 58 2.14 -14.55 9.39
C ASN A 58 0.85 -14.72 8.57
N VAL A 59 0.67 -13.87 7.56
CA VAL A 59 -0.42 -13.97 6.59
C VAL A 59 0.11 -14.65 5.33
N ASN A 60 -0.61 -15.64 4.82
CA ASN A 60 -0.30 -16.25 3.52
C ASN A 60 -0.97 -15.43 2.42
N TYR A 61 -0.21 -14.55 1.77
CA TYR A 61 -0.74 -13.72 0.69
C TYR A 61 -0.86 -14.53 -0.60
N GLU A 62 -1.98 -14.36 -1.29
CA GLU A 62 -2.11 -14.82 -2.68
C GLU A 62 -1.26 -13.94 -3.60
N LEU A 63 -0.32 -14.57 -4.31
CA LEU A 63 0.53 -13.87 -5.27
C LEU A 63 -0.30 -13.36 -6.44
N GLN A 64 0.09 -12.21 -6.97
CA GLN A 64 -0.59 -11.49 -8.05
C GLN A 64 -1.99 -10.97 -7.68
N ALA A 65 -2.45 -11.15 -6.43
CA ALA A 65 -3.66 -10.50 -5.95
C ALA A 65 -3.37 -9.08 -5.44
N TRP A 66 -4.39 -8.22 -5.54
CA TRP A 66 -4.35 -6.87 -5.01
C TRP A 66 -4.82 -6.83 -3.57
N TYR A 67 -4.20 -5.96 -2.78
CA TYR A 67 -4.52 -5.73 -1.38
C TYR A 67 -4.53 -4.24 -1.08
N GLU A 68 -5.46 -3.82 -0.21
CA GLU A 68 -5.31 -2.60 0.57
C GLU A 68 -4.54 -2.96 1.85
N LEU A 69 -3.35 -2.38 2.01
CA LEU A 69 -2.46 -2.59 3.12
C LEU A 69 -2.52 -1.38 4.05
N VAL A 70 -2.81 -1.62 5.33
CA VAL A 70 -2.69 -0.61 6.39
C VAL A 70 -1.27 -0.69 6.94
N CYS A 71 -0.52 0.39 6.78
CA CYS A 71 0.92 0.40 6.98
C CYS A 71 1.33 1.45 8.02
N ARG A 72 2.43 1.20 8.71
CA ARG A 72 3.14 2.16 9.54
C ARG A 72 4.53 2.40 8.97
N ALA A 73 4.93 3.65 8.82
CA ALA A 73 6.30 3.99 8.43
C ALA A 73 7.29 3.44 9.48
N ASN A 74 8.41 2.87 9.03
CA ASN A 74 9.48 2.51 9.95
C ASN A 74 10.30 3.75 10.29
N ASP A 75 10.76 3.84 11.53
CA ASP A 75 11.61 4.95 12.00
C ASP A 75 13.06 4.88 11.42
N PHE A 76 13.37 3.84 10.63
CA PHE A 76 14.70 3.55 10.10
C PHE A 76 14.76 3.76 8.58
N GLY A 77 15.21 4.96 8.18
CA GLY A 77 15.87 5.44 6.94
C GLY A 77 15.73 4.76 5.56
N ASP A 78 15.51 3.46 5.46
CA ASP A 78 15.21 2.77 4.21
C ASP A 78 13.69 2.68 4.03
N ALA A 79 13.20 2.75 2.79
CA ALA A 79 11.77 2.80 2.41
C ALA A 79 10.95 1.53 2.74
N GLY A 80 11.26 0.84 3.84
CA GLY A 80 10.46 -0.21 4.41
C GLY A 80 9.36 0.32 5.32
N PHE A 81 8.27 -0.43 5.40
CA PHE A 81 7.16 -0.16 6.30
C PHE A 81 6.59 -1.47 6.83
N LEU A 82 5.90 -1.38 7.95
CA LEU A 82 5.24 -2.52 8.59
C LEU A 82 3.76 -2.52 8.22
N VAL A 83 3.28 -3.62 7.63
CA VAL A 83 1.86 -3.90 7.40
C VAL A 83 1.23 -4.34 8.72
N LEU A 84 0.32 -3.52 9.22
CA LEU A 84 -0.46 -3.77 10.43
C LEU A 84 -1.69 -4.62 10.15
N ASP A 85 -2.34 -4.38 9.01
CA ASP A 85 -3.52 -5.10 8.55
C ASP A 85 -3.59 -5.09 7.03
N SER A 86 -4.33 -6.04 6.45
CA SER A 86 -4.47 -6.12 4.99
C SER A 86 -5.82 -6.71 4.59
N VAL A 87 -6.42 -6.14 3.55
CA VAL A 87 -7.67 -6.61 2.98
C VAL A 87 -7.45 -6.95 1.51
N LYS A 88 -7.74 -8.19 1.12
CA LYS A 88 -7.68 -8.62 -0.29
C LYS A 88 -8.76 -7.89 -1.10
N CYS A 89 -8.36 -7.26 -2.20
CA CYS A 89 -9.30 -6.70 -3.17
C CYS A 89 -9.83 -7.85 -4.03
N VAL A 90 -11.14 -8.11 -3.93
CA VAL A 90 -11.82 -9.18 -4.68
C VAL A 90 -12.58 -8.57 -5.85
N PHE A 91 -12.38 -9.11 -7.04
CA PHE A 91 -13.04 -8.67 -8.27
C PHE A 91 -13.87 -9.82 -8.87
N PRO A 92 -14.95 -9.51 -9.61
CA PRO A 92 -15.64 -10.50 -10.43
C PRO A 92 -14.71 -11.15 -11.46
N PRO A 93 -15.03 -12.37 -11.95
CA PRO A 93 -14.25 -13.02 -13.00
C PRO A 93 -14.15 -12.15 -14.26
N GLY A 94 -12.93 -11.97 -14.76
CA GLY A 94 -12.66 -11.17 -15.96
C GLY A 94 -12.49 -9.66 -15.69
N GLU A 95 -12.67 -9.21 -14.46
CA GLU A 95 -12.41 -7.83 -14.06
C GLU A 95 -11.05 -7.67 -13.38
N SER A 96 -10.46 -6.48 -13.53
CA SER A 96 -9.21 -6.10 -12.88
C SER A 96 -9.30 -4.66 -12.35
N ILE A 97 -8.46 -4.34 -11.37
CA ILE A 97 -8.41 -2.99 -10.82
C ILE A 97 -7.87 -2.00 -11.87
N SER A 98 -8.49 -0.82 -11.94
CA SER A 98 -7.95 0.28 -12.74
C SER A 98 -6.80 0.97 -12.00
N VAL A 99 -5.58 0.83 -12.53
CA VAL A 99 -4.39 1.51 -12.02
C VAL A 99 -4.60 3.04 -12.00
N ALA A 100 -5.18 3.61 -13.06
CA ALA A 100 -5.49 5.04 -13.12
C ALA A 100 -6.46 5.47 -12.02
N GLY A 101 -7.43 4.61 -11.68
CA GLY A 101 -8.35 4.85 -10.57
C GLY A 101 -7.65 4.90 -9.21
N VAL A 102 -6.70 3.99 -8.97
CA VAL A 102 -5.88 3.99 -7.73
C VAL A 102 -5.04 5.26 -7.64
N VAL A 103 -4.40 5.67 -8.74
CA VAL A 103 -3.59 6.90 -8.77
C VAL A 103 -4.44 8.14 -8.51
N ALA A 104 -5.61 8.25 -9.16
CA ALA A 104 -6.54 9.36 -8.92
C ALA A 104 -6.99 9.40 -7.45
N LEU A 105 -7.28 8.23 -6.85
CA LEU A 105 -7.63 8.13 -5.43
C LEU A 105 -6.51 8.62 -4.52
N GLN A 106 -5.25 8.23 -4.77
CA GLN A 106 -4.10 8.70 -3.99
C GLN A 106 -3.95 10.23 -4.07
N GLN A 107 -4.09 10.81 -5.27
CA GLN A 107 -4.00 12.26 -5.47
C GLN A 107 -5.15 13.04 -4.81
N LEU A 108 -6.37 12.50 -4.83
CA LEU A 108 -7.50 13.12 -4.15
C LEU A 108 -7.35 13.01 -2.63
N SER A 109 -6.90 11.86 -2.14
CA SER A 109 -6.66 11.62 -0.71
C SER A 109 -5.62 12.56 -0.11
N SER A 110 -4.60 12.93 -0.88
CA SER A 110 -3.56 13.86 -0.42
C SER A 110 -3.98 15.33 -0.49
N LYS A 111 -4.89 15.69 -1.42
CA LYS A 111 -5.37 17.06 -1.60
C LYS A 111 -6.51 17.45 -0.66
N PHE A 112 -7.40 16.51 -0.34
CA PHE A 112 -8.62 16.75 0.42
C PHE A 112 -8.62 15.92 1.71
N THR A 113 -7.80 16.33 2.67
CA THR A 113 -7.62 15.60 3.93
C THR A 113 -8.81 15.74 4.89
N GLU A 114 -9.67 16.73 4.66
CA GLU A 114 -10.86 17.02 5.44
C GLU A 114 -12.05 16.07 5.19
N ILE A 115 -12.03 15.32 4.08
CA ILE A 115 -13.09 14.38 3.68
C ILE A 115 -12.69 12.90 3.78
N MET A 116 -11.47 12.60 4.25
CA MET A 116 -10.87 11.26 4.27
C MET A 116 -10.46 10.79 5.67
#